data_AF-A0A944SC56-F1
#
_entry.id   AF-A0A944SC56-F1
#
_cell.length_a   1.000
_cell.length_b   1.000
_cell.length_c   1.000
_cell.angle_alpha   90.00
_cell.angle_beta   90.00
_cell.angle_gamma   90.00
#
_symmetry.space_group_name_H-M   'P 1'
#
loop_
_entity.id
_entity.type
_entity.pdbx_description
1 polymer ?
#
loop_
_entity_poly.entity_id
_entity_poly.type
_entity_poly.pdbx_seq_one_letter_code
_entity_poly.pdbx_strand_id
1 'polypeptide(L)'
;KPYHFQREWILHDLKADPSQLRIMHVEGDSMMPTLHSGDVVLVDLARRSPTPPGIFVLFDGMGLVAKRLEHIPNHEPAKVRVISDNTFYSAYERTADEISIIGRIRWFAREL
;
A
#
# COMPACT_ATOMS: atom_id res chain seq x y z
N LYS A 1 -18.92 6.41 7.57
CA LYS A 1 -19.04 5.74 8.89
C LYS A 1 -17.71 5.91 9.63
N PRO A 2 -17.66 6.27 10.92
CA PRO A 2 -16.39 6.31 11.65
C PRO A 2 -15.87 4.88 11.86
N TYR A 3 -14.62 4.63 11.51
CA TYR A 3 -13.93 3.40 11.85
C TYR A 3 -13.26 3.58 13.22
N HIS A 4 -13.44 2.61 14.11
CA HIS A 4 -12.86 2.64 15.43
C HIS A 4 -11.84 1.52 15.57
N PHE A 5 -10.62 1.89 15.94
CA PHE A 5 -9.54 0.96 16.26
C PHE A 5 -9.14 1.18 17.72
N GLN A 6 -8.96 0.09 18.46
CA GLN A 6 -8.45 0.18 19.83
C GLN A 6 -7.03 0.77 19.81
N ARG A 7 -6.77 1.72 20.73
CA ARG A 7 -5.48 2.41 20.77
C ARG A 7 -4.34 1.44 21.05
N GLU A 8 -4.58 0.49 21.95
CA GLU A 8 -3.64 -0.54 22.35
C GLU A 8 -3.25 -1.41 21.16
N TRP A 9 -4.22 -1.81 20.33
CA TRP A 9 -3.96 -2.56 19.10
C TRP A 9 -3.09 -1.77 18.11
N ILE A 10 -3.36 -0.47 17.93
CA ILE A 10 -2.53 0.38 17.07
C ILE A 10 -1.08 0.43 17.58
N LEU A 11 -0.89 0.63 18.88
CA LEU A 11 0.43 0.84 19.45
C LEU A 11 1.23 -0.47 19.58
N HIS A 12 0.60 -1.58 19.93
CA HIS A 12 1.30 -2.81 20.29
C HIS A 12 1.29 -3.87 19.17
N ASP A 13 0.15 -4.06 18.51
CA ASP A 13 0.03 -5.06 17.44
C ASP A 13 0.42 -4.47 16.08
N LEU A 14 -0.21 -3.36 15.69
CA LEU A 14 0.09 -2.67 14.43
C LEU A 14 1.46 -1.99 14.47
N LYS A 15 1.93 -1.62 15.68
CA LYS A 15 3.18 -0.89 15.93
C LYS A 15 3.28 0.34 15.03
N ALA A 16 2.27 1.19 15.13
CA ALA A 16 2.14 2.42 14.36
C ALA A 16 1.78 3.59 15.27
N ASP A 17 2.13 4.81 14.84
CA ASP A 17 1.65 6.04 15.46
C ASP A 17 0.25 6.36 14.90
N PRO A 18 -0.80 6.49 15.74
CA PRO A 18 -2.13 6.90 15.31
C PRO A 18 -2.13 8.18 14.46
N SER A 19 -1.22 9.12 14.68
CA SER A 19 -1.12 10.37 13.91
C SER A 19 -0.69 10.14 12.45
N GLN A 20 -0.02 9.02 12.18
CA GLN A 20 0.49 8.62 10.87
C GLN A 20 -0.45 7.64 10.15
N LEU A 21 -1.61 7.32 10.73
CA LEU A 21 -2.58 6.44 10.11
C LEU A 21 -3.63 7.23 9.31
N ARG A 22 -3.96 6.76 8.11
CA ARG A 22 -5.04 7.29 7.28
C ARG A 22 -5.96 6.19 6.81
N ILE A 23 -7.24 6.52 6.69
CA ILE A 23 -8.25 5.65 6.10
C ILE A 23 -8.49 6.12 4.68
N MET A 24 -8.48 5.19 3.73
CA MET A 24 -8.75 5.45 2.32
C MET A 24 -9.72 4.42 1.75
N HIS A 25 -10.47 4.80 0.73
CA HIS A 25 -11.32 3.89 -0.03
C HIS A 25 -10.56 3.40 -1.26
N VAL A 26 -10.72 2.13 -1.58
CA VAL A 26 -10.18 1.52 -2.80
C VAL A 26 -11.16 1.76 -3.93
N GLU A 27 -10.65 2.22 -5.07
CA GLU A 27 -11.41 2.36 -6.30
C GLU A 27 -10.73 1.56 -7.43
N GLY A 28 -11.55 0.95 -8.27
CA GLY A 28 -11.09 0.09 -9.36
C GLY A 28 -10.74 -1.33 -8.92
N ASP A 29 -10.17 -2.09 -9.84
CA ASP A 29 -10.01 -3.55 -9.76
C ASP A 29 -8.55 -4.01 -9.86
N SER A 30 -7.59 -3.09 -10.00
CA SER A 30 -6.18 -3.45 -10.25
C SER A 30 -5.54 -4.27 -9.13
N MET A 31 -6.13 -4.24 -7.93
CA MET A 31 -5.66 -5.02 -6.78
C MET A 31 -6.55 -6.23 -6.47
N MET A 32 -7.53 -6.56 -7.31
CA MET A 32 -8.30 -7.80 -7.17
C MET A 32 -7.40 -9.02 -7.43
N PRO A 33 -7.53 -10.12 -6.67
CA PRO A 33 -8.60 -10.41 -5.70
C PRO A 33 -8.32 -9.88 -4.28
N THR A 34 -7.18 -9.26 -4.02
CA THR A 34 -6.79 -8.87 -2.65
C THR A 34 -7.60 -7.69 -2.13
N LEU A 35 -7.68 -6.61 -2.92
CA LEU A 35 -8.50 -5.43 -2.62
C LEU A 35 -9.52 -5.25 -3.73
N HIS A 36 -10.77 -5.05 -3.36
CA HIS A 36 -11.88 -4.79 -4.27
C HIS A 36 -12.27 -3.31 -4.20
N SER A 37 -12.85 -2.81 -5.29
CA SER A 37 -13.48 -1.49 -5.29
C SER A 37 -14.52 -1.42 -4.17
N GLY A 38 -14.49 -0.35 -3.37
CA GLY A 38 -15.33 -0.17 -2.19
C GLY A 38 -14.71 -0.65 -0.87
N ASP A 39 -13.60 -1.40 -0.91
CA ASP A 39 -12.87 -1.76 0.31
C ASP A 39 -12.33 -0.50 1.00
N VAL A 40 -12.21 -0.57 2.32
CA VAL A 40 -11.56 0.47 3.12
C VAL A 40 -10.24 -0.03 3.64
N VAL A 41 -9.19 0.77 3.45
CA VAL A 41 -7.82 0.43 3.85
C VAL A 41 -7.28 1.39 4.90
N LEU A 42 -6.50 0.83 5.83
CA LEU A 42 -5.72 1.59 6.81
C LEU A 42 -4.27 1.69 6.33
N VAL A 43 -3.81 2.90 6.08
CA VAL A 43 -2.50 3.22 5.52
C VAL A 43 -1.61 3.84 6.59
N ASP A 44 -0.40 3.31 6.74
CA ASP A 44 0.64 3.80 7.65
C ASP A 44 1.66 4.64 6.86
N LEU A 45 1.57 5.96 7.03
CA LEU A 45 2.36 6.96 6.30
C LEU A 45 3.83 7.01 6.73
N ALA A 46 4.17 6.43 7.89
CA ALA A 46 5.55 6.35 8.36
C ALA A 46 6.34 5.24 7.66
N ARG A 47 5.66 4.32 6.94
CA ARG A 47 6.28 3.17 6.28
C ARG A 47 6.37 3.37 4.78
N ARG A 48 7.48 3.97 4.34
CA ARG A 48 7.77 4.27 2.93
C ARG A 48 8.86 3.39 2.30
N SER A 49 9.45 2.47 3.05
CA SER A 49 10.38 1.49 2.49
C SER A 49 9.62 0.38 1.75
N PRO A 50 9.99 0.02 0.51
CA PRO A 50 9.39 -1.09 -0.24
C PRO A 50 9.76 -2.47 0.35
N THR A 51 10.65 -2.51 1.34
CA THR A 51 11.09 -3.72 2.03
C THR A 51 10.53 -3.73 3.47
N PRO A 52 9.92 -4.85 3.93
CA PRO A 52 9.66 -6.08 3.17
C PRO A 52 8.56 -5.88 2.11
N PRO A 53 8.41 -6.80 1.14
CA PRO A 53 7.32 -6.75 0.17
C PRO A 53 5.95 -6.58 0.81
N GLY A 54 5.04 -5.93 0.10
CA GLY A 54 3.68 -5.66 0.60
C GLY A 54 2.90 -4.72 -0.30
N ILE A 55 1.71 -4.33 0.14
CA ILE A 55 0.85 -3.39 -0.60
C ILE A 55 1.08 -1.98 -0.06
N PHE A 56 1.30 -1.04 -0.96
CA PHE A 56 1.59 0.35 -0.68
C PHE A 56 0.67 1.25 -1.48
N VAL A 57 0.47 2.46 -0.96
CA VAL A 57 -0.08 3.58 -1.71
C VAL A 57 1.08 4.35 -2.32
N LEU A 58 1.02 4.56 -3.63
CA LEU A 58 2.01 5.30 -4.41
C LEU A 58 1.35 6.53 -5.02
N PHE A 59 2.13 7.57 -5.31
CA PHE A 59 1.74 8.60 -6.26
C PHE A 59 2.44 8.34 -7.60
N ASP A 60 1.67 8.15 -8.67
CA ASP A 60 2.18 7.79 -10.00
C ASP A 60 2.36 8.99 -10.95
N GLY A 61 2.23 10.21 -10.42
CA GLY A 61 2.24 11.45 -11.20
C GLY A 61 0.84 11.96 -11.56
N MET A 62 -0.16 11.08 -11.61
CA MET A 62 -1.56 11.45 -11.86
C MET A 62 -2.41 11.37 -10.60
N GLY A 63 -2.20 10.34 -9.79
CA GLY A 63 -3.02 10.11 -8.61
C GLY A 63 -2.43 9.09 -7.64
N LEU A 64 -3.22 8.77 -6.61
CA LEU A 64 -2.86 7.76 -5.63
C LEU A 64 -3.31 6.39 -6.11
N VAL A 65 -2.38 5.43 -6.15
CA VAL A 65 -2.65 4.06 -6.58
C VAL A 65 -2.17 3.06 -5.53
N ALA A 66 -2.94 2.00 -5.31
CA ALA A 66 -2.50 0.86 -4.53
C ALA A 66 -1.75 -0.13 -5.44
N LYS A 67 -0.55 -0.54 -5.03
CA LYS A 67 0.26 -1.55 -5.72
C LYS A 67 1.03 -2.42 -4.73
N ARG A 68 1.30 -3.65 -5.12
CA ARG A 68 2.26 -4.51 -4.42
C ARG A 68 3.68 -4.15 -4.87
N LEU A 69 4.55 -3.89 -3.91
CA LEU A 69 5.96 -3.60 -4.16
C LEU A 69 6.84 -4.77 -3.73
N GLU A 70 7.83 -5.06 -4.56
CA GLU A 70 8.90 -6.02 -4.28
C GLU A 70 10.24 -5.39 -4.61
N HIS A 71 11.15 -5.33 -3.64
CA HIS A 71 12.53 -4.91 -3.89
C HIS A 71 13.28 -5.99 -4.69
N ILE A 72 13.97 -5.57 -5.75
CA ILE A 72 14.80 -6.46 -6.57
C ILE A 72 16.25 -6.37 -6.07
N PRO A 73 16.80 -7.42 -5.42
CA PRO A 73 18.13 -7.38 -4.85
C PRO A 73 19.23 -7.30 -5.93
N ASN A 74 20.41 -6.81 -5.54
CA ASN A 74 21.64 -6.78 -6.37
C ASN A 74 21.52 -5.93 -7.65
N HIS A 75 20.78 -4.84 -7.60
CA HIS A 75 20.73 -3.83 -8.66
C HIS A 75 21.20 -2.46 -8.15
N GLU A 76 21.98 -1.76 -8.97
CA GLU A 76 22.36 -0.37 -8.76
C GLU A 76 22.03 0.46 -10.01
N PRO A 77 21.17 1.51 -9.90
CA PRO A 77 20.45 1.92 -8.69
C PRO A 77 19.44 0.85 -8.23
N ALA A 78 19.09 0.89 -6.94
CA ALA A 78 18.11 -0.01 -6.33
C ALA A 78 16.80 -0.03 -7.15
N LYS A 79 16.31 -1.23 -7.46
CA LYS A 79 15.09 -1.43 -8.26
C LYS A 79 13.95 -2.00 -7.45
N VAL A 80 12.75 -1.63 -7.85
CA VAL A 80 11.50 -2.11 -7.27
C VAL A 80 10.58 -2.58 -8.39
N ARG A 81 9.99 -3.75 -8.22
CA ARG A 81 8.90 -4.24 -9.04
C ARG A 81 7.57 -3.73 -8.47
N VAL A 82 6.78 -3.10 -9.33
CA VAL A 82 5.45 -2.58 -9.04
C VAL A 82 4.42 -3.50 -9.68
N ILE A 83 3.58 -4.10 -8.85
CA ILE A 83 2.70 -5.20 -9.23
C ILE A 83 1.25 -4.81 -8.90
N SER A 84 0.37 -5.05 -9.86
CA SER A 84 -1.07 -5.12 -9.64
C SER A 84 -1.40 -6.58 -9.30
N ASP A 85 -2.15 -6.83 -8.23
CA ASP A 85 -2.53 -8.21 -7.89
C ASP A 85 -3.48 -8.81 -8.95
N ASN A 86 -4.18 -7.94 -9.70
CA ASN A 86 -4.97 -8.33 -10.84
C ASN A 86 -4.07 -8.53 -12.06
N THR A 87 -4.01 -9.77 -12.55
CA THR A 87 -3.12 -10.20 -13.65
C THR A 87 -3.46 -9.59 -15.01
N PHE A 88 -4.62 -8.93 -15.17
CA PHE A 88 -4.93 -8.14 -16.35
C PHE A 88 -4.02 -6.90 -16.51
N TYR A 89 -3.36 -6.49 -15.42
CA TYR A 89 -2.44 -5.37 -15.41
C TYR A 89 -1.01 -5.90 -15.30
N SER A 90 -0.18 -5.57 -16.29
CA SER A 90 1.22 -5.99 -16.30
C SER A 90 2.02 -5.32 -15.17
N ALA A 91 2.84 -6.12 -14.49
CA ALA A 91 3.86 -5.58 -13.59
C ALA A 91 4.91 -4.80 -14.38
N TYR A 92 5.52 -3.80 -13.72
CA TYR A 92 6.60 -3.02 -14.29
C TYR A 92 7.67 -2.74 -13.24
N GLU A 93 8.86 -2.35 -13.69
CA GLU A 93 9.99 -2.03 -12.82
C GLU A 93 10.30 -0.55 -12.88
N ARG A 94 10.68 0.02 -11.74
CA ARG A 94 11.18 1.39 -11.60
C ARG A 94 12.36 1.38 -10.65
N THR A 95 13.20 2.39 -10.74
CA THR A 95 14.21 2.62 -9.71
C THR A 95 13.54 3.14 -8.44
N ALA A 96 14.15 2.92 -7.28
CA ALA A 96 13.54 3.29 -6.00
C ALA A 96 13.29 4.81 -5.87
N ASP A 97 14.10 5.64 -6.54
CA ASP A 97 13.98 7.10 -6.60
C ASP A 97 12.88 7.60 -7.55
N GLU A 98 12.45 6.77 -8.52
CA GLU A 98 11.32 7.08 -9.41
C GLU A 98 9.96 6.82 -8.76
N ILE A 99 9.91 6.13 -7.62
CA ILE A 99 8.66 5.77 -6.95
C ILE A 99 8.39 6.69 -5.76
N SER A 100 7.25 7.40 -5.81
CA SER A 100 6.75 8.16 -4.67
C SER A 100 5.87 7.29 -3.77
N ILE A 101 6.47 6.63 -2.78
CA ILE A 101 5.74 5.82 -1.79
C ILE A 101 5.12 6.72 -0.72
N ILE A 102 3.80 6.73 -0.63
CA ILE A 102 3.05 7.53 0.35
C ILE A 102 3.00 6.83 1.71
N GLY A 103 2.72 5.52 1.69
CA GLY A 103 2.64 4.71 2.90
C GLY A 103 2.27 3.26 2.62
N ARG A 104 2.34 2.41 3.65
CA ARG A 104 2.04 0.98 3.54
C ARG A 104 0.61 0.71 3.96
N ILE A 105 -0.13 -0.08 3.17
CA ILE A 105 -1.44 -0.59 3.58
C ILE A 105 -1.22 -1.69 4.63
N ARG A 106 -1.80 -1.51 5.81
CA ARG A 106 -1.62 -2.42 6.95
C ARG A 106 -2.83 -3.31 7.23
N TRP A 107 -4.01 -2.88 6.80
CA TRP A 107 -5.28 -3.56 7.05
C TRP A 107 -6.33 -3.12 6.03
N PHE A 108 -7.33 -3.97 5.80
CA PHE A 108 -8.53 -3.61 5.02
C PHE A 108 -9.80 -4.23 5.61
N ALA A 109 -10.96 -3.65 5.29
CA ALA A 109 -12.28 -4.24 5.51
C ALA A 109 -13.17 -4.10 4.29
N ARG A 110 -14.15 -5.01 4.23
CA ARG A 110 -15.18 -5.11 3.20
C ARG A 110 -16.55 -5.29 3.86
N GLU A 111 -17.54 -4.53 3.39
CA GLU A 111 -18.95 -4.77 3.72
C GLU A 111 -19.46 -5.90 2.82
N LEU A 112 -20.18 -6.88 3.39
CA LEU A 112 -20.70 -8.06 2.68
C LEU A 112 -22.10 -7.81 2.11
#